data_AF-A0A7C4JIP8-F1
#
_entry.id   AF-A0A7C4JIP8-F1
#
_cell.length_a   1.000
_cell.length_b   1.000
_cell.length_c   1.000
_cell.angle_alpha   90.00
_cell.angle_beta   90.00
_cell.angle_gamma   90.00
#
_symmetry.space_group_name_H-M   'P 1'
#
loop_
_entity.id
_entity.type
_entity.pdbx_description
1 polymer ?
#
loop_
_entity_poly.entity_id
_entity_poly.type
_entity_poly.pdbx_seq_one_letter_code
_entity_poly.pdbx_strand_id
1 'polypeptide(L)'
;MLTDVIKALFYSCSSYPKVAVPHRLSPSDDFEACVLSSITSAIGIYNDVLRIVIEFKRGERDIRKLEVGKNIGKSLLLCLQELKHKMSVEICIVAPILIYIDTIQSEIERDFHKAFRRLFNALQVQDVEDSREFIKVARNIGGSLHLLIDKSNISEHRILVEELHLYDIFEELSNHDPTFECISNAQKILDVIRLAEKLYNEFKDFNTTLSRLFLELIKNKVEITSNKLLDILKIDVNYRRKGVNLSYLLPCLGYAALYLVKLT
;
A
#
# COMPACT_ATOMS: atom_id res chain seq x y z
N MET A 1 11.74 2.86 13.06
CA MET A 1 10.74 3.76 12.44
C MET A 1 10.93 3.80 10.93
N LEU A 2 11.57 4.82 10.33
CA LEU A 2 11.75 4.88 8.87
C LEU A 2 12.42 3.65 8.26
N THR A 3 13.45 3.11 8.93
CA THR A 3 14.16 1.90 8.48
C THR A 3 13.25 0.68 8.40
N ASP A 4 12.26 0.58 9.28
CA ASP A 4 11.36 -0.57 9.36
C ASP A 4 10.35 -0.53 8.22
N VAL A 5 9.84 0.68 7.93
CA VAL A 5 8.99 0.94 6.76
C VAL A 5 9.76 0.66 5.47
N ILE A 6 11.00 1.16 5.33
CA ILE A 6 11.81 0.91 4.13
C ILE A 6 12.06 -0.59 3.96
N LYS A 7 12.38 -1.32 5.04
CA LYS A 7 12.53 -2.78 5.00
C LYS A 7 11.22 -3.46 4.56
N ALA A 8 10.09 -3.07 5.15
CA ALA A 8 8.79 -3.64 4.82
C ALA A 8 8.41 -3.42 3.35
N LEU A 9 8.59 -2.20 2.85
CA LEU A 9 8.34 -1.86 1.45
C LEU A 9 9.31 -2.60 0.51
N PHE A 10 10.59 -2.68 0.86
CA PHE A 10 11.59 -3.43 0.10
C PHE A 10 11.23 -4.93 0.03
N TYR A 11 10.86 -5.54 1.15
CA TYR A 11 10.41 -6.93 1.19
C TYR A 11 9.09 -7.13 0.44
N SER A 12 8.16 -6.18 0.48
CA SER A 12 6.93 -6.22 -0.34
C SER A 12 7.27 -6.21 -1.83
N CYS A 13 8.10 -5.26 -2.28
CA CYS A 13 8.57 -5.21 -3.68
C CYS A 13 9.36 -6.47 -4.10
N SER A 14 10.13 -7.06 -3.18
CA SER A 14 10.94 -8.26 -3.43
C SER A 14 10.15 -9.56 -3.38
N SER A 15 9.01 -9.58 -2.70
CA SER A 15 8.15 -10.75 -2.52
C SER A 15 6.99 -10.82 -3.50
N TYR A 16 6.63 -9.69 -4.10
CA TYR A 16 5.85 -9.67 -5.32
C TYR A 16 6.64 -10.47 -6.38
N PRO A 17 6.17 -11.64 -6.81
CA PRO A 17 6.98 -12.52 -7.62
C PRO A 17 6.95 -12.03 -9.06
N LYS A 18 7.75 -11.02 -9.30
CA LYS A 18 8.36 -10.74 -10.59
C LYS A 18 9.69 -11.45 -10.59
N VAL A 19 9.62 -12.78 -10.64
CA VAL A 19 10.80 -13.65 -10.74
C VAL A 19 11.71 -13.62 -9.52
N ALA A 20 11.83 -14.77 -8.85
CA ALA A 20 12.82 -15.10 -7.82
C ALA A 20 14.10 -14.23 -7.87
N VAL A 21 14.42 -13.53 -6.77
CA VAL A 21 15.74 -13.02 -6.31
C VAL A 21 16.92 -13.20 -7.33
N PRO A 22 17.76 -12.21 -7.70
CA PRO A 22 17.68 -10.74 -7.73
C PRO A 22 17.76 -10.14 -9.18
N HIS A 23 17.09 -9.01 -9.42
CA HIS A 23 17.55 -7.84 -10.21
C HIS A 23 18.03 -7.87 -11.68
N ARG A 24 18.05 -8.96 -12.48
CA ARG A 24 18.71 -8.85 -13.82
C ARG A 24 18.01 -9.43 -15.05
N LEU A 25 16.88 -10.13 -14.90
CA LEU A 25 16.29 -10.86 -16.03
C LEU A 25 14.77 -10.69 -16.20
N SER A 26 14.14 -9.81 -15.40
CA SER A 26 12.83 -9.24 -15.77
C SER A 26 13.06 -8.24 -16.90
N PRO A 27 12.44 -8.40 -18.08
CA PRO A 27 12.52 -7.39 -19.15
C PRO A 27 11.75 -6.09 -18.80
N SER A 28 11.11 -6.01 -17.63
CA SER A 28 10.39 -4.83 -17.16
C SER A 28 11.10 -4.19 -15.97
N ASP A 29 11.28 -2.86 -16.02
CA ASP A 29 11.83 -1.99 -14.95
C ASP A 29 10.93 -1.92 -13.69
N ASP A 30 10.02 -2.87 -13.52
CA ASP A 30 8.94 -2.77 -12.54
C ASP A 30 9.42 -2.97 -11.09
N PHE A 31 10.48 -3.76 -10.88
CA PHE A 31 11.07 -3.95 -9.56
C PHE A 31 11.80 -2.68 -9.13
N GLU A 32 12.65 -2.14 -10.02
CA GLU A 32 13.34 -0.87 -9.83
C GLU A 32 12.32 0.25 -9.60
N ALA A 33 11.26 0.32 -10.40
CA ALA A 33 10.13 1.21 -10.20
C ALA A 33 9.50 1.08 -8.81
N CYS A 34 9.19 -0.14 -8.38
CA CYS A 34 8.59 -0.41 -7.07
C CYS A 34 9.50 0.05 -5.92
N VAL A 35 10.78 -0.32 -5.95
CA VAL A 35 11.75 0.01 -4.91
C VAL A 35 12.04 1.51 -4.90
N LEU A 36 12.26 2.13 -6.05
CA LEU A 36 12.50 3.57 -6.13
C LEU A 36 11.26 4.35 -5.68
N SER A 37 10.05 3.94 -6.09
CA SER A 37 8.81 4.57 -5.60
C SER A 37 8.69 4.43 -4.10
N SER A 38 9.07 3.28 -3.53
CA SER A 38 9.04 3.03 -2.09
C SER A 38 9.98 3.95 -1.34
N ILE A 39 11.23 4.08 -1.80
CA ILE A 39 12.26 4.90 -1.18
C ILE A 39 11.89 6.39 -1.31
N THR A 40 11.53 6.85 -2.51
CA THR A 40 11.14 8.24 -2.78
C THR A 40 9.94 8.64 -1.94
N SER A 41 8.91 7.78 -1.89
CA SER A 41 7.76 7.97 -1.01
C SER A 41 8.22 8.04 0.44
N ALA A 42 8.84 6.98 0.96
CA ALA A 42 9.15 6.86 2.37
C ALA A 42 10.01 8.02 2.89
N ILE A 43 11.09 8.37 2.18
CA ILE A 43 11.97 9.47 2.58
C ILE A 43 11.25 10.82 2.46
N GLY A 44 10.48 11.02 1.38
CA GLY A 44 9.88 12.30 1.05
C GLY A 44 8.72 12.73 1.97
N ILE A 45 8.06 11.78 2.63
CA ILE A 45 6.91 12.05 3.50
C ILE A 45 7.14 11.74 4.99
N TYR A 46 8.17 10.97 5.35
CA TYR A 46 8.36 10.51 6.73
C TYR A 46 8.39 11.63 7.77
N ASN A 47 9.15 12.70 7.52
CA ASN A 47 9.28 13.80 8.50
C ASN A 47 7.95 14.55 8.69
N ASP A 48 7.13 14.66 7.64
CA ASP A 48 5.81 15.30 7.75
C ASP A 48 4.88 14.44 8.60
N VAL A 49 4.82 13.13 8.32
CA VAL A 49 4.00 12.18 9.10
C VAL A 49 4.45 12.15 10.56
N LEU A 50 5.76 12.10 10.81
CA LEU A 50 6.31 12.13 12.18
C LEU A 50 5.87 13.37 12.93
N ARG A 51 6.00 14.56 12.32
CA ARG A 51 5.54 15.82 12.92
C ARG A 51 4.04 15.76 13.23
N ILE A 52 3.22 15.36 12.26
CA ILE A 52 1.75 15.29 12.39
C ILE A 52 1.34 14.36 13.55
N VAL A 53 1.96 13.18 13.64
CA VAL A 53 1.66 12.21 14.70
C VAL A 53 2.11 12.71 16.07
N ILE A 54 3.24 13.43 16.16
CA ILE A 54 3.69 14.05 17.41
C ILE A 54 2.72 15.17 17.86
N GLU A 55 2.26 16.03 16.94
CA GLU A 55 1.25 17.07 17.25
C GLU A 55 -0.06 16.42 17.73
N PHE A 56 -0.50 15.35 17.08
CA PHE A 56 -1.68 14.58 17.50
C PHE A 56 -1.49 13.96 18.89
N LYS A 57 -0.33 13.35 19.16
CA LYS A 57 0.03 12.80 20.48
C LYS A 57 -0.02 13.85 21.59
N ARG A 58 0.35 15.10 21.29
CA ARG A 58 0.31 16.22 22.24
C ARG A 58 -1.07 16.86 22.41
N GLY A 59 -2.06 16.45 21.61
CA GLY A 59 -3.39 17.05 21.59
C GLY A 59 -3.45 18.41 20.87
N GLU A 60 -2.38 18.79 20.17
CA GLU A 60 -2.31 20.02 19.37
C GLU A 60 -3.04 19.86 18.03
N ARG A 61 -3.30 18.62 17.63
CA ARG A 61 -3.97 18.23 16.39
C ARG A 61 -5.03 17.17 16.66
N ASP A 62 -6.16 17.28 15.97
CA ASP A 62 -7.27 16.31 16.07
C ASP A 62 -7.04 15.09 15.16
N ILE A 63 -7.62 13.93 15.50
CA ILE A 63 -7.53 12.70 14.69
C ILE A 63 -8.05 12.89 13.25
N ARG A 64 -9.00 13.81 13.04
CA ARG A 64 -9.54 14.14 11.73
C ARG A 64 -8.55 14.91 10.85
N LYS A 65 -7.53 15.51 11.47
CA LYS A 65 -6.52 16.36 10.82
C LYS A 65 -5.17 15.66 10.66
N LEU A 66 -5.18 14.33 10.55
CA LEU A 66 -3.97 13.56 10.29
C LEU A 66 -3.43 13.74 8.88
N GLU A 67 -4.15 14.37 7.94
CA GLU A 67 -3.64 14.74 6.60
C GLU A 67 -3.08 13.53 5.81
N VAL A 68 -3.75 12.38 5.92
CA VAL A 68 -3.30 11.15 5.26
C VAL A 68 -3.42 11.30 3.74
N GLY A 69 -4.52 11.89 3.27
CA GLY A 69 -4.79 12.12 1.85
C GLY A 69 -3.78 13.07 1.21
N LYS A 70 -3.47 14.18 1.89
CA LYS A 70 -2.39 15.10 1.50
C LYS A 70 -1.04 14.41 1.40
N ASN A 71 -0.69 13.56 2.37
CA ASN A 71 0.59 12.84 2.34
C ASN A 71 0.63 11.79 1.22
N ILE A 72 -0.49 11.14 0.90
CA ILE A 72 -0.61 10.28 -0.29
C ILE A 72 -0.42 11.10 -1.57
N GLY A 73 -1.11 12.23 -1.69
CA GLY A 73 -0.95 13.15 -2.82
C GLY A 73 0.50 13.61 -2.98
N LYS A 74 1.15 14.02 -1.89
CA LYS A 74 2.57 14.40 -1.89
C LYS A 74 3.46 13.26 -2.35
N SER A 75 3.23 12.04 -1.86
CA SER A 75 3.98 10.84 -2.24
C SER A 75 3.90 10.57 -3.74
N LEU A 76 2.71 10.67 -4.31
CA LEU A 76 2.50 10.50 -5.75
C LEU A 76 3.19 11.59 -6.57
N LEU A 77 3.09 12.86 -6.15
CA LEU A 77 3.74 13.98 -6.86
C LEU A 77 5.27 13.85 -6.83
N LEU A 78 5.85 13.49 -5.69
CA LEU A 78 7.29 13.26 -5.57
C LEU A 78 7.75 12.13 -6.49
N CYS A 79 7.03 11.00 -6.49
CA CYS A 79 7.38 9.89 -7.37
C CYS A 79 7.17 10.24 -8.85
N LEU A 80 6.15 11.02 -9.21
CA LEU A 80 5.96 11.50 -10.58
C LEU A 80 7.10 12.43 -11.02
N GLN A 81 7.59 13.30 -10.14
CA GLN A 81 8.71 14.20 -10.43
C GLN A 81 10.01 13.43 -10.68
N GLU A 82 10.33 12.48 -9.80
CA GLU A 82 11.58 11.73 -9.84
C GLU A 82 11.58 10.59 -10.87
N LEU A 83 10.48 9.84 -10.96
CA LEU A 83 10.39 8.59 -11.72
C LEU A 83 9.50 8.70 -12.97
N LYS A 84 8.76 9.80 -13.11
CA LYS A 84 7.84 10.05 -14.24
C LYS A 84 6.83 8.90 -14.38
N HIS A 85 6.67 8.39 -15.61
CA HIS A 85 5.77 7.29 -15.92
C HIS A 85 6.21 5.94 -15.35
N LYS A 86 7.41 5.83 -14.76
CA LYS A 86 7.91 4.59 -14.17
C LYS A 86 7.53 4.41 -12.70
N MET A 87 6.73 5.29 -12.11
CA MET A 87 6.31 5.12 -10.71
C MET A 87 5.30 3.98 -10.54
N SER A 88 5.32 3.31 -9.38
CA SER A 88 4.24 2.41 -8.95
C SER A 88 3.23 3.18 -8.11
N VAL A 89 2.03 3.37 -8.67
CA VAL A 89 0.92 4.07 -8.01
C VAL A 89 0.52 3.36 -6.72
N GLU A 90 0.48 2.03 -6.73
CA GLU A 90 0.11 1.20 -5.58
C GLU A 90 1.05 1.45 -4.40
N ILE A 91 2.35 1.54 -4.66
CA ILE A 91 3.37 1.87 -3.67
C ILE A 91 3.25 3.31 -3.18
N CYS A 92 3.04 4.26 -4.09
CA CYS A 92 2.88 5.67 -3.73
C CYS A 92 1.68 5.90 -2.80
N ILE A 93 0.65 5.06 -2.89
CA ILE A 93 -0.52 5.12 -2.01
C ILE A 93 -0.26 4.39 -0.70
N VAL A 94 0.27 3.16 -0.72
CA VAL A 94 0.41 2.37 0.50
C VAL A 94 1.56 2.83 1.39
N ALA A 95 2.66 3.35 0.83
CA ALA A 95 3.83 3.76 1.60
C ALA A 95 3.49 4.81 2.69
N PRO A 96 2.76 5.90 2.40
CA PRO A 96 2.24 6.80 3.42
C PRO A 96 1.47 6.11 4.53
N ILE A 97 0.56 5.21 4.17
CA ILE A 97 -0.29 4.51 5.13
C ILE A 97 0.58 3.66 6.08
N LEU A 98 1.57 2.95 5.55
CA LEU A 98 2.52 2.18 6.36
C LEU A 98 3.36 3.08 7.28
N ILE A 99 3.76 4.27 6.82
CA ILE A 99 4.47 5.25 7.67
C ILE A 99 3.59 5.71 8.81
N TYR A 100 2.31 6.02 8.57
CA TYR A 100 1.39 6.37 9.65
C TYR A 100 1.26 5.24 10.67
N ILE A 101 1.11 4.00 10.23
CA ILE A 101 1.02 2.85 11.15
C ILE A 101 2.29 2.73 11.98
N ASP A 102 3.46 2.72 11.34
CA ASP A 102 4.76 2.63 12.02
C ASP A 102 4.98 3.76 13.03
N THR A 103 4.63 4.98 12.64
CA THR A 103 4.82 6.18 13.45
C THR A 103 3.85 6.21 14.63
N ILE A 104 2.56 5.93 14.39
CA ILE A 104 1.56 5.79 15.47
C ILE A 104 1.99 4.68 16.43
N GLN A 105 2.50 3.57 15.90
CA GLN A 105 2.93 2.45 16.73
C GLN A 105 4.09 2.84 17.66
N SER A 106 5.08 3.53 17.09
CA SER A 106 6.30 3.89 17.80
C SER A 106 6.06 5.03 18.80
N GLU A 107 5.20 5.99 18.46
CA GLU A 107 5.01 7.19 19.27
C GLU A 107 3.83 7.13 20.24
N ILE A 108 2.75 6.43 19.88
CA ILE A 108 1.48 6.48 20.62
C ILE A 108 1.09 5.12 21.17
N GLU A 109 1.14 4.07 20.34
CA GLU A 109 0.53 2.77 20.65
C GLU A 109 1.45 1.60 20.29
N ARG A 110 2.11 1.00 21.28
CA ARG A 110 3.12 -0.04 21.02
C ARG A 110 2.59 -1.27 20.28
N ASP A 111 1.30 -1.56 20.39
CA ASP A 111 0.64 -2.67 19.70
C ASP A 111 0.30 -2.33 18.24
N PHE A 112 0.77 -3.16 17.30
CA PHE A 112 0.54 -2.97 15.87
C PHE A 112 -0.95 -2.94 15.52
N HIS A 113 -1.75 -3.87 16.06
CA HIS A 113 -3.17 -3.97 15.69
C HIS A 113 -3.96 -2.74 16.14
N LYS A 114 -3.64 -2.19 17.31
CA LYS A 114 -4.25 -0.94 17.78
C LYS A 114 -3.76 0.28 16.99
N ALA A 115 -2.48 0.35 16.62
CA ALA A 115 -1.97 1.41 15.75
C ALA A 115 -2.66 1.39 14.37
N PHE A 116 -2.76 0.20 13.78
CA PHE A 116 -3.51 -0.07 12.55
C PHE A 116 -4.97 0.37 12.64
N ARG A 117 -5.70 -0.08 13.67
CA ARG A 117 -7.11 0.30 13.89
C ARG A 117 -7.28 1.80 14.08
N ARG A 118 -6.35 2.46 14.78
CA ARG A 118 -6.39 3.91 14.98
C ARG A 118 -6.27 4.66 13.66
N LEU A 119 -5.37 4.23 12.77
CA LEU A 119 -5.27 4.82 11.44
C LEU A 119 -6.53 4.54 10.60
N PHE A 120 -7.04 3.31 10.62
CA PHE A 120 -8.27 2.97 9.90
C PHE A 120 -9.47 3.81 10.36
N ASN A 121 -9.63 3.99 11.67
CA ASN A 121 -10.66 4.87 12.21
C ASN A 121 -10.45 6.32 11.76
N ALA A 122 -9.20 6.79 11.70
CA ALA A 122 -8.91 8.13 11.19
C ALA A 122 -9.31 8.28 9.71
N LEU A 123 -9.07 7.27 8.87
CA LEU A 123 -9.50 7.28 7.47
C LEU A 123 -11.02 7.39 7.29
N GLN A 124 -11.80 6.92 8.27
CA GLN A 124 -13.27 6.97 8.25
C GLN A 124 -13.85 8.31 8.71
N VAL A 125 -13.07 9.16 9.39
CA VAL A 125 -13.59 10.39 10.02
C VAL A 125 -12.80 11.64 9.66
N GLN A 126 -11.78 11.52 8.82
CA GLN A 126 -10.90 12.64 8.47
C GLN A 126 -11.62 13.78 7.76
N ASP A 127 -11.01 14.95 7.76
CA ASP A 127 -11.53 16.11 7.04
C ASP A 127 -11.75 15.79 5.55
N VAL A 128 -12.94 16.12 5.04
CA VAL A 128 -13.34 15.94 3.64
C VAL A 128 -12.42 16.74 2.70
N GLU A 129 -11.79 17.81 3.21
CA GLU A 129 -10.77 18.56 2.49
C GLU A 129 -9.50 17.73 2.19
N ASP A 130 -9.16 16.78 3.06
CA ASP A 130 -8.05 15.84 2.85
C ASP A 130 -8.36 14.84 1.73
N SER A 131 -9.61 14.36 1.69
CA SER A 131 -10.14 13.56 0.59
C SER A 131 -10.10 14.29 -0.76
N ARG A 132 -10.53 15.56 -0.75
CA ARG A 132 -10.56 16.38 -1.96
C ARG A 132 -9.16 16.62 -2.52
N GLU A 133 -8.19 16.91 -1.66
CA GLU A 133 -6.81 17.13 -2.09
C GLU A 133 -6.19 15.86 -2.68
N PHE A 134 -6.44 14.70 -2.07
CA PHE A 134 -6.02 13.42 -2.66
C PHE A 134 -6.59 13.22 -4.06
N ILE A 135 -7.91 13.38 -4.25
CA ILE A 135 -8.56 13.17 -5.56
C ILE A 135 -8.08 14.16 -6.61
N LYS A 136 -7.91 15.43 -6.24
CA LYS A 136 -7.36 16.45 -7.12
C LYS A 136 -5.96 16.07 -7.61
N VAL A 137 -5.08 15.65 -6.71
CA VAL A 137 -3.73 15.21 -7.07
C VAL A 137 -3.76 13.94 -7.92
N ALA A 138 -4.55 12.94 -7.51
CA ALA A 138 -4.70 11.67 -8.22
C ALA A 138 -5.19 11.86 -9.67
N ARG A 139 -6.08 12.83 -9.92
CA ARG A 139 -6.48 13.24 -11.27
C ARG A 139 -5.36 13.92 -12.05
N ASN A 140 -4.64 14.84 -11.42
CA ASN A 140 -3.55 15.60 -12.07
C ASN A 140 -2.40 14.70 -12.53
N ILE A 141 -2.15 13.59 -11.83
CA ILE A 141 -1.17 12.58 -12.22
C ILE A 141 -1.56 11.86 -13.52
N GLY A 142 -2.86 11.73 -13.79
CA GLY A 142 -3.38 11.05 -14.97
C GLY A 142 -3.27 9.53 -14.92
N GLY A 143 -3.20 8.91 -16.09
CA GLY A 143 -3.01 7.46 -16.23
C GLY A 143 -4.20 6.61 -15.75
N SER A 144 -3.90 5.40 -15.29
CA SER A 144 -4.92 4.43 -14.83
C SER A 144 -5.69 4.94 -13.60
N LEU A 145 -5.05 5.70 -12.71
CA LEU A 145 -5.69 6.24 -11.51
C LEU A 145 -6.76 7.29 -11.86
N HIS A 146 -6.47 8.18 -12.81
CA HIS A 146 -7.46 9.13 -13.29
C HIS A 146 -8.67 8.44 -13.95
N LEU A 147 -8.41 7.46 -14.82
CA LEU A 147 -9.46 6.66 -15.47
C LEU A 147 -10.33 5.91 -14.44
N LEU A 148 -9.70 5.41 -13.37
CA LEU A 148 -10.40 4.73 -12.29
C LEU A 148 -11.32 5.67 -11.52
N ILE A 149 -10.83 6.86 -11.16
CA ILE A 149 -11.61 7.89 -10.47
C ILE A 149 -12.85 8.29 -11.28
N ASP A 150 -12.68 8.47 -12.60
CA ASP A 150 -13.78 8.82 -13.49
C ASP A 150 -14.77 7.65 -13.63
N LYS A 151 -14.28 6.41 -13.71
CA LYS A 151 -15.13 5.21 -13.73
C LYS A 151 -15.95 5.05 -12.44
N SER A 152 -15.38 5.42 -11.30
CA SER A 152 -16.07 5.45 -10.00
C SER A 152 -17.02 6.64 -9.83
N ASN A 153 -17.09 7.56 -10.80
CA ASN A 153 -17.86 8.81 -10.70
C ASN A 153 -17.51 9.65 -9.44
N ILE A 154 -16.24 9.61 -9.01
CA ILE A 154 -15.79 10.40 -7.86
C ILE A 154 -15.38 11.78 -8.36
N SER A 155 -15.99 12.85 -7.85
CA SER A 155 -15.63 14.23 -8.19
C SER A 155 -15.42 15.07 -6.94
N GLU A 156 -14.63 16.14 -7.05
CA GLU A 156 -14.43 17.09 -5.94
C GLU A 156 -15.76 17.64 -5.40
N HIS A 157 -16.74 17.87 -6.28
CA HIS A 157 -18.07 18.31 -5.86
C HIS A 157 -18.82 17.22 -5.09
N ARG A 158 -18.80 15.97 -5.60
CA ARG A 158 -19.44 14.83 -4.95
C ARG A 158 -18.87 14.57 -3.56
N ILE A 159 -17.54 14.65 -3.42
CA ILE A 159 -16.84 14.51 -2.13
C ILE A 159 -17.38 15.50 -1.09
N LEU A 160 -17.63 16.76 -1.49
CA LEU A 160 -18.16 17.78 -0.59
C LEU A 160 -19.64 17.59 -0.27
N VAL A 161 -20.46 17.17 -1.24
CA VAL A 161 -21.91 17.02 -1.08
C VAL A 161 -22.26 15.76 -0.29
N GLU A 162 -21.56 14.66 -0.56
CA GLU A 162 -21.79 13.37 0.11
C GLU A 162 -20.87 13.16 1.33
N GLU A 163 -20.04 14.16 1.66
CA GLU A 163 -19.06 14.11 2.77
C GLU A 163 -18.14 12.88 2.71
N LEU A 164 -17.65 12.52 1.51
CA LEU A 164 -16.84 11.32 1.31
C LEU A 164 -15.45 11.44 1.96
N HIS A 165 -15.18 10.59 2.93
CA HIS A 165 -13.86 10.44 3.55
C HIS A 165 -12.96 9.53 2.68
N LEU A 166 -11.63 9.51 2.89
CA LEU A 166 -10.75 8.65 2.07
C LEU A 166 -11.14 7.18 2.17
N TYR A 167 -11.67 6.72 3.32
CA TYR A 167 -12.17 5.36 3.44
C TYR A 167 -13.24 5.06 2.39
N ASP A 168 -14.26 5.93 2.27
CA ASP A 168 -15.35 5.78 1.30
C ASP A 168 -14.82 5.83 -0.14
N ILE A 169 -13.88 6.75 -0.40
CA ILE A 169 -13.20 6.84 -1.69
C ILE A 169 -12.47 5.55 -2.03
N PHE A 170 -11.66 5.00 -1.12
CA PHE A 170 -10.94 3.75 -1.36
C PHE A 170 -11.89 2.57 -1.50
N GLU A 171 -13.00 2.54 -0.76
CA GLU A 171 -14.05 1.54 -0.91
C GLU A 171 -14.68 1.61 -2.31
N GLU A 172 -15.04 2.79 -2.81
CA GLU A 172 -15.56 2.97 -4.16
C GLU A 172 -14.56 2.61 -5.26
N LEU A 173 -13.29 2.98 -5.10
CA LEU A 173 -12.23 2.58 -6.02
C LEU A 173 -12.04 1.05 -6.02
N SER A 174 -12.21 0.40 -4.87
CA SER A 174 -12.05 -1.06 -4.75
C SER A 174 -13.10 -1.87 -5.51
N ASN A 175 -14.27 -1.27 -5.80
CA ASN A 175 -15.31 -1.89 -6.64
C ASN A 175 -14.86 -2.03 -8.11
N HIS A 176 -13.83 -1.28 -8.53
CA HIS A 176 -13.36 -1.25 -9.91
C HIS A 176 -11.91 -1.71 -10.07
N ASP A 177 -11.08 -1.58 -9.04
CA ASP A 177 -9.70 -2.04 -9.02
C ASP A 177 -9.36 -2.73 -7.69
N PRO A 178 -8.97 -4.02 -7.69
CA PRO A 178 -8.70 -4.78 -6.48
C PRO A 178 -7.50 -4.27 -5.66
N THR A 179 -6.70 -3.33 -6.18
CA THR A 179 -5.59 -2.69 -5.46
C THR A 179 -6.08 -2.03 -4.18
N PHE A 180 -7.24 -1.37 -4.26
CA PHE A 180 -7.80 -0.61 -3.15
C PHE A 180 -8.47 -1.50 -2.11
N GLU A 181 -8.74 -2.77 -2.41
CA GLU A 181 -9.40 -3.70 -1.49
C GLU A 181 -8.56 -3.92 -0.22
N CYS A 182 -7.22 -3.97 -0.34
CA CYS A 182 -6.32 -4.04 0.80
C CYS A 182 -6.02 -2.68 1.45
N ILE A 183 -6.68 -1.61 1.03
CA ILE A 183 -6.58 -0.27 1.61
C ILE A 183 -7.88 0.09 2.34
N SER A 184 -9.04 -0.30 1.79
CA SER A 184 -10.36 -0.03 2.34
C SER A 184 -10.92 -1.16 3.23
N ASN A 185 -10.41 -2.39 3.14
CA ASN A 185 -10.97 -3.51 3.91
C ASN A 185 -10.07 -3.92 5.10
N ALA A 186 -10.39 -3.39 6.28
CA ALA A 186 -9.65 -3.68 7.51
C ALA A 186 -9.61 -5.18 7.84
N GLN A 187 -10.74 -5.88 7.66
CA GLN A 187 -10.84 -7.31 7.97
C GLN A 187 -9.95 -8.14 7.04
N LYS A 188 -9.94 -7.82 5.74
CA LYS A 188 -9.05 -8.47 4.76
C LYS A 188 -7.59 -8.31 5.16
N ILE A 189 -7.17 -7.13 5.58
CA ILE A 189 -5.78 -6.89 6.01
C ILE A 189 -5.45 -7.71 7.26
N LEU A 190 -6.36 -7.79 8.24
CA LEU A 190 -6.15 -8.62 9.42
C LEU A 190 -6.03 -10.11 9.07
N ASP A 191 -6.81 -10.59 8.10
CA ASP A 191 -6.72 -11.98 7.64
C ASP A 191 -5.42 -12.25 6.87
N VAL A 192 -4.97 -11.29 6.05
CA VAL A 192 -3.64 -11.32 5.40
C VAL A 192 -2.53 -11.36 6.44
N ILE A 193 -2.59 -10.54 7.48
CA ILE A 193 -1.60 -10.51 8.58
C ILE A 193 -1.57 -11.84 9.32
N ARG A 194 -2.72 -12.41 9.70
CA ARG A 194 -2.81 -13.72 10.37
C ARG A 194 -2.21 -14.83 9.51
N LEU A 195 -2.48 -14.81 8.21
CA LEU A 195 -1.91 -15.77 7.27
C LEU A 195 -0.38 -15.59 7.17
N ALA A 196 0.11 -14.35 7.09
CA ALA A 196 1.53 -14.04 7.07
C ALA A 196 2.24 -14.53 8.34
N GLU A 197 1.66 -14.31 9.52
CA GLU A 197 2.18 -14.77 10.81
C GLU A 197 2.25 -16.30 10.87
N LYS A 198 1.20 -16.99 10.43
CA LYS A 198 1.16 -18.45 10.35
C LYS A 198 2.31 -18.97 9.45
N LEU A 199 2.46 -18.40 8.26
CA LEU A 199 3.51 -18.79 7.32
C LEU A 199 4.90 -18.45 7.87
N TYR A 200 5.08 -17.31 8.53
CA TYR A 200 6.35 -16.94 9.16
C TYR A 200 6.73 -17.91 10.27
N ASN A 201 5.76 -18.38 11.06
CA ASN A 201 6.00 -19.37 12.09
C ASN A 201 6.43 -20.74 11.54
N GLU A 202 6.04 -21.07 10.31
CA GLU A 202 6.47 -22.28 9.61
C GLU A 202 7.86 -22.12 8.98
N PHE A 203 8.10 -21.04 8.23
CA PHE A 203 9.31 -20.89 7.42
C PHE A 203 10.47 -20.18 8.13
N LYS A 204 10.19 -19.30 9.10
CA LYS A 204 11.17 -18.45 9.81
C LYS A 204 12.08 -17.62 8.88
N ASP A 205 11.62 -17.35 7.65
CA ASP A 205 12.30 -16.56 6.63
C ASP A 205 11.32 -15.58 5.96
N PHE A 206 11.67 -14.30 5.92
CA PHE A 206 10.79 -13.23 5.42
C PHE A 206 10.45 -13.41 3.94
N ASN A 207 11.45 -13.64 3.10
CA ASN A 207 11.27 -13.71 1.65
C ASN A 207 10.41 -14.92 1.26
N THR A 208 10.69 -16.08 1.84
CA THR A 208 9.90 -17.30 1.64
C THR A 208 8.47 -17.11 2.13
N THR A 209 8.29 -16.51 3.31
CA THR A 209 6.97 -16.23 3.89
C THR A 209 6.14 -15.36 2.97
N LEU A 210 6.67 -14.20 2.55
CA LEU A 210 5.91 -13.26 1.73
C LEU A 210 5.68 -13.79 0.30
N SER A 211 6.61 -14.56 -0.25
CA SER A 211 6.42 -15.26 -1.54
C SER A 211 5.30 -16.30 -1.45
N ARG A 212 5.22 -17.05 -0.34
CA ARG A 212 4.13 -18.00 -0.08
C ARG A 212 2.81 -17.29 0.16
N LEU A 213 2.83 -16.20 0.92
CA LEU A 213 1.65 -15.36 1.14
C LEU A 213 1.08 -14.87 -0.19
N PHE A 214 1.93 -14.36 -1.09
CA PHE A 214 1.50 -13.96 -2.42
C PHE A 214 0.76 -15.10 -3.15
N LEU A 215 1.34 -16.31 -3.17
CA LEU A 215 0.72 -17.46 -3.82
C LEU A 215 -0.65 -17.79 -3.20
N GLU A 216 -0.75 -17.75 -1.88
CA GLU A 216 -2.01 -17.98 -1.18
C GLU A 216 -3.08 -16.93 -1.51
N LEU A 217 -2.69 -15.68 -1.76
CA LEU A 217 -3.62 -14.60 -2.15
C LEU A 217 -4.10 -14.72 -3.59
N ILE A 218 -3.32 -15.36 -4.48
CA ILE A 218 -3.72 -15.57 -5.87
C ILE A 218 -4.34 -16.94 -6.15
N LYS A 219 -4.24 -17.92 -5.23
CA LYS A 219 -4.66 -19.33 -5.47
C LYS A 219 -6.11 -19.50 -5.93
N ASN A 220 -7.02 -18.62 -5.49
CA ASN A 220 -8.43 -18.69 -5.87
C ASN A 220 -8.70 -18.04 -7.25
N LYS A 221 -7.73 -17.30 -7.78
CA LYS A 221 -7.80 -16.60 -9.08
C LYS A 221 -6.90 -17.25 -10.14
N VAL A 222 -6.05 -18.18 -9.73
CA VAL A 222 -5.02 -18.80 -10.57
C VAL A 222 -4.95 -20.28 -10.22
N GLU A 223 -5.07 -21.13 -11.23
CA GLU A 223 -4.85 -22.57 -11.08
C GLU A 223 -3.35 -22.83 -10.87
N ILE A 224 -2.93 -23.00 -9.61
CA ILE A 224 -1.54 -23.30 -9.25
C ILE A 224 -1.37 -24.81 -9.32
N THR A 225 -0.84 -25.29 -10.45
CA THR A 225 -0.63 -26.73 -10.70
C THR A 225 0.60 -27.31 -9.98
N SER A 226 1.44 -26.48 -9.37
CA SER A 226 2.64 -26.93 -8.65
C SER A 226 3.15 -25.87 -7.66
N ASN A 227 3.53 -26.30 -6.46
CA ASN A 227 3.99 -25.47 -5.34
C ASN A 227 5.46 -24.97 -5.47
N LYS A 228 6.06 -25.04 -6.65
CA LYS A 228 7.48 -24.69 -6.87
C LYS A 228 7.65 -23.23 -7.28
N LEU A 229 8.73 -22.61 -6.78
CA LEU A 229 9.10 -21.21 -7.08
C LEU A 229 9.22 -20.91 -8.59
N LEU A 230 9.62 -21.91 -9.39
CA LEU A 230 9.70 -21.83 -10.86
C LEU A 230 8.35 -21.65 -11.54
N ASP A 231 7.26 -22.10 -10.92
CA ASP A 231 5.93 -21.93 -11.50
C ASP A 231 5.38 -20.53 -11.27
N ILE A 232 5.91 -19.81 -10.28
CA ILE A 232 5.57 -18.41 -10.05
C ILE A 232 6.03 -17.53 -11.23
N LEU A 233 7.17 -17.86 -11.85
CA LEU A 233 7.64 -17.23 -13.08
C LEU A 233 6.65 -17.39 -14.22
N LYS A 234 6.18 -18.62 -14.40
CA LYS A 234 5.24 -18.96 -15.46
C LYS A 234 3.90 -18.29 -15.21
N ILE A 235 3.48 -18.19 -13.95
CA ILE A 235 2.27 -17.46 -13.55
C ILE A 235 2.40 -15.99 -13.95
N ASP A 236 3.44 -15.27 -13.53
CA ASP A 236 3.59 -13.84 -13.89
C ASP A 236 3.62 -13.61 -15.40
N VAL A 237 4.45 -14.38 -16.14
CA VAL A 237 4.53 -14.28 -17.61
C VAL A 237 3.18 -14.57 -18.27
N ASN A 238 2.46 -15.60 -17.82
CA ASN A 238 1.16 -15.95 -18.38
C ASN A 238 0.10 -14.88 -18.08
N TYR A 239 0.12 -14.27 -16.90
CA TYR A 239 -0.84 -13.24 -16.51
C TYR A 239 -0.56 -11.92 -17.21
N ARG A 240 0.71 -11.53 -17.35
CA ARG A 240 1.10 -10.37 -18.18
C ARG A 240 0.71 -10.54 -19.64
N ARG A 241 0.88 -11.73 -20.22
CA ARG A 241 0.40 -12.04 -21.58
C ARG A 241 -1.12 -11.88 -21.72
N LYS A 242 -1.87 -12.08 -20.63
CA LYS A 242 -3.32 -11.86 -20.55
C LYS A 242 -3.69 -10.41 -20.16
N GLY A 243 -2.71 -9.51 -20.04
CA GLY A 243 -2.93 -8.12 -19.61
C GLY A 243 -3.30 -7.97 -18.14
N VAL A 244 -3.12 -9.02 -17.32
CA VAL A 244 -3.42 -8.98 -15.89
C VAL A 244 -2.17 -8.61 -15.11
N ASN A 245 -2.20 -7.44 -14.47
CA ASN A 245 -1.15 -6.99 -13.56
C ASN A 245 -1.50 -7.42 -12.14
N LEU A 246 -0.58 -8.12 -11.46
CA LEU A 246 -0.77 -8.61 -10.09
C LEU A 246 -0.28 -7.59 -9.03
N SER A 247 0.11 -6.36 -9.44
CA SER A 247 0.63 -5.31 -8.55
C SER A 247 -0.40 -4.85 -7.54
N TYR A 248 -1.68 -5.12 -7.79
CA TYR A 248 -2.78 -4.89 -6.87
C TYR A 248 -2.60 -5.59 -5.51
N LEU A 249 -1.71 -6.59 -5.40
CA LEU A 249 -1.37 -7.25 -4.14
C LEU A 249 -0.29 -6.55 -3.32
N LEU A 250 0.45 -5.58 -3.90
CA LEU A 250 1.51 -4.85 -3.21
C LEU A 250 1.03 -4.18 -1.91
N PRO A 251 -0.18 -3.60 -1.84
CA PRO A 251 -0.68 -3.09 -0.57
C PRO A 251 -0.79 -4.18 0.50
N CYS A 252 -1.41 -5.32 0.18
CA CYS A 252 -1.56 -6.44 1.11
C CYS A 252 -0.19 -6.94 1.61
N LEU A 253 0.77 -7.11 0.70
CA LEU A 253 2.13 -7.53 1.03
C LEU A 253 2.86 -6.48 1.89
N GLY A 254 2.61 -5.18 1.66
CA GLY A 254 3.16 -4.08 2.45
C GLY A 254 2.72 -4.14 3.92
N TYR A 255 1.43 -4.34 4.18
CA TYR A 255 0.92 -4.51 5.56
C TYR A 255 1.51 -5.75 6.24
N ALA A 256 1.53 -6.89 5.55
CA ALA A 256 2.09 -8.12 6.08
C ALA A 256 3.59 -7.97 6.40
N ALA A 257 4.36 -7.39 5.48
CA ALA A 257 5.79 -7.16 5.67
C ALA A 257 6.06 -6.23 6.86
N LEU A 258 5.31 -5.14 7.01
CA LEU A 258 5.47 -4.23 8.14
C LEU A 258 5.15 -4.93 9.46
N TYR A 259 4.06 -5.69 9.51
CA TYR A 259 3.70 -6.47 10.70
C TYR A 259 4.81 -7.44 11.10
N LEU A 260 5.31 -8.24 10.15
CA LEU A 260 6.38 -9.20 10.42
C LEU A 260 7.67 -8.53 10.88
N VAL A 261 8.05 -7.40 10.26
CA VAL A 261 9.23 -6.61 10.67
C VAL A 261 9.08 -6.10 12.11
N LYS A 262 7.85 -5.83 12.55
CA LYS A 262 7.56 -5.37 13.92
C LYS A 262 7.44 -6.49 14.95
N LEU A 263 7.23 -7.72 14.50
CA LEU A 263 7.12 -8.89 15.36
C LEU A 263 8.50 -9.47 15.72
N THR A 264 9.53 -9.20 14.90
CA THR A 264 10.92 -9.65 15.06
C THR A 264 11.80 -8.59 15.71
#